data_AF-A0A839UIJ4-F1
#
_entry.id   AF-A0A839UIJ4-F1
#
_cell.length_a   1.000
_cell.length_b   1.000
_cell.length_c   1.000
_cell.angle_alpha   90.00
_cell.angle_beta   90.00
_cell.angle_gamma   90.00
#
_symmetry.space_group_name_H-M   'P 1'
#
loop_
_entity.id
_entity.type
_entity.pdbx_description
1 polymer ?
#
loop_
_entity_poly.entity_id
_entity_poly.type
_entity_poly.pdbx_seq_one_letter_code
_entity_poly.pdbx_strand_id
1 'polypeptide(L)'
;MAAEWISRLKGHADLIQKLVQEVPKALARPSLTLEQAERLHAVIEKGAHDFDELLQIMDQTDVDEQYRQAAENLARIWQRLSNEAEVKVRSMIVSDQTSEHEDEASQRQ
;
A
#
# COMPACT_ATOMS: atom_id res chain seq x y z
N MET A 1 14.71 -26.54 -5.90
CA MET A 1 13.76 -25.71 -5.12
C MET A 1 14.18 -24.23 -5.02
N ALA A 2 15.40 -23.83 -5.39
CA ALA A 2 15.84 -22.42 -5.37
C ALA A 2 15.18 -21.48 -6.40
N ALA A 3 14.23 -21.94 -7.22
CA ALA A 3 13.61 -21.12 -8.28
C ALA A 3 12.24 -20.52 -7.88
N GLU A 4 11.67 -20.93 -6.74
CA GLU A 4 10.34 -20.48 -6.33
C GLU A 4 10.34 -19.01 -5.88
N TRP A 5 11.32 -18.63 -5.05
CA TRP A 5 11.45 -17.24 -4.58
C TRP A 5 11.73 -16.28 -5.75
N ILE A 6 12.48 -16.69 -6.79
CA ILE A 6 12.74 -15.87 -7.99
C ILE A 6 11.43 -15.57 -8.73
N SER A 7 10.57 -16.58 -8.87
CA SER A 7 9.28 -16.43 -9.55
C SER A 7 8.35 -15.51 -8.76
N ARG A 8 8.33 -15.65 -7.44
CA ARG A 8 7.59 -14.75 -6.53
C ARG A 8 8.11 -13.32 -6.60
N LEU A 9 9.43 -13.12 -6.55
CA LEU A 9 10.07 -11.80 -6.63
C LEU A 9 9.70 -11.07 -7.92
N LYS A 10 9.74 -11.78 -9.06
CA LYS A 10 9.28 -11.25 -10.35
C LYS A 10 7.79 -10.90 -10.33
N GLY A 11 6.94 -11.77 -9.77
CA GLY A 11 5.52 -11.50 -9.62
C GLY A 11 5.22 -10.24 -8.80
N HIS A 12 5.94 -10.04 -7.70
CA HIS A 12 5.82 -8.81 -6.89
C HIS A 12 6.36 -7.59 -7.63
N ALA A 13 7.44 -7.71 -8.41
CA ALA A 13 7.94 -6.61 -9.23
C ALA A 13 6.92 -6.15 -10.28
N ASP A 14 6.29 -7.10 -10.98
CA ASP A 14 5.25 -6.81 -11.98
C ASP A 14 3.99 -6.21 -11.33
N LEU A 15 3.62 -6.71 -10.14
CA LEU A 15 2.50 -6.18 -9.37
C LEU A 15 2.79 -4.75 -8.91
N ILE A 16 3.96 -4.49 -8.33
CA ILE A 16 4.39 -3.17 -7.90
C ILE A 16 4.34 -2.18 -9.07
N GLN A 17 4.87 -2.56 -10.24
CA GLN A 17 4.85 -1.68 -11.41
C GLN A 17 3.44 -1.21 -11.80
N LYS A 18 2.44 -2.08 -11.63
CA LYS A 18 1.03 -1.73 -11.84
C LYS A 18 0.52 -0.84 -10.70
N LEU A 19 0.79 -1.21 -9.46
CA LEU A 19 0.31 -0.48 -8.28
C LEU A 19 0.86 0.95 -8.22
N VAL A 20 2.14 1.18 -8.51
CA VAL A 20 2.70 2.54 -8.51
C VAL A 20 2.07 3.47 -9.55
N GLN A 21 1.45 2.92 -10.61
CA GLN A 21 0.71 3.72 -11.57
C GLN A 21 -0.75 3.88 -11.20
N GLU A 22 -1.39 2.83 -10.68
CA GLU A 22 -2.83 2.80 -10.46
C GLU A 22 -3.23 3.34 -9.08
N VAL A 23 -2.44 3.10 -8.03
CA VAL A 23 -2.74 3.55 -6.66
C VAL A 23 -2.82 5.08 -6.57
N PRO A 24 -1.85 5.86 -7.06
CA PRO A 24 -1.96 7.33 -7.00
C PRO A 24 -3.14 7.85 -7.81
N LYS A 25 -3.41 7.26 -8.98
CA LYS A 25 -4.59 7.62 -9.80
C LYS A 25 -5.89 7.33 -9.06
N ALA A 26 -5.99 6.18 -8.39
CA ALA A 26 -7.17 5.80 -7.61
C ALA A 26 -7.37 6.73 -6.40
N LEU A 27 -6.31 7.04 -5.66
CA LEU A 27 -6.34 7.93 -4.50
C LEU A 27 -6.64 9.41 -4.86
N ALA A 28 -6.33 9.81 -6.09
CA ALA A 28 -6.63 11.14 -6.61
C ALA A 28 -8.07 11.30 -7.15
N ARG A 29 -8.88 10.23 -7.21
CA ARG A 29 -10.24 10.32 -7.74
C ARG A 29 -11.13 11.13 -6.78
N PRO A 30 -11.84 12.18 -7.25
CA PRO A 30 -12.75 12.94 -6.41
C PRO A 30 -13.94 12.12 -5.89
N SER A 31 -14.33 11.08 -6.63
CA SER A 31 -15.43 10.17 -6.29
C SER A 31 -14.98 8.98 -5.45
N LEU A 32 -13.75 8.99 -4.92
CA LEU A 32 -13.24 7.91 -4.07
C LEU A 32 -13.98 7.95 -2.73
N THR A 33 -14.61 6.85 -2.35
CA THR A 33 -15.25 6.73 -1.03
C THR A 33 -14.24 6.25 0.01
N LEU A 34 -14.53 6.50 1.29
CA LEU A 34 -13.69 6.03 2.40
C LEU A 34 -13.52 4.50 2.34
N GLU A 35 -14.61 3.75 2.15
CA GLU A 35 -14.58 2.29 2.02
C GLU A 35 -13.69 1.82 0.85
N GLN A 36 -13.69 2.54 -0.28
CA GLN A 36 -12.81 2.23 -1.41
C GLN A 36 -11.34 2.49 -1.10
N ALA A 37 -11.05 3.58 -0.39
CA ALA A 37 -9.70 3.91 0.07
C ALA A 37 -9.18 2.89 1.09
N GLU A 38 -10.00 2.49 2.06
CA GLU A 38 -9.69 1.46 3.05
C GLU A 38 -9.46 0.10 2.40
N ARG A 39 -10.32 -0.29 1.45
CA ARG A 39 -10.11 -1.53 0.69
C ARG A 39 -8.80 -1.49 -0.10
N LEU A 40 -8.46 -0.36 -0.72
CA LEU A 40 -7.20 -0.22 -1.44
C LEU A 40 -6.00 -0.33 -0.49
N HIS A 41 -6.07 0.33 0.67
CA HIS A 41 -5.07 0.24 1.71
C HIS A 41 -4.88 -1.21 2.19
N ALA A 42 -5.95 -1.92 2.50
CA ALA A 42 -5.89 -3.32 2.94
C ALA A 42 -5.28 -4.27 1.88
N VAL A 43 -5.54 -4.03 0.59
CA VAL A 43 -4.91 -4.80 -0.50
C VAL A 43 -3.41 -4.54 -0.57
N ILE A 44 -2.99 -3.28 -0.39
CA ILE A 44 -1.57 -2.89 -0.40
C ILE A 44 -0.86 -3.48 0.81
N GLU A 45 -1.43 -3.36 2.02
CA GLU A 45 -0.88 -3.94 3.24
C GLU A 45 -0.71 -5.45 3.14
N LYS A 46 -1.74 -6.15 2.62
CA LYS A 46 -1.64 -7.59 2.39
C LYS A 46 -0.49 -7.92 1.43
N GLY A 47 -0.36 -7.18 0.33
CA GLY A 47 0.72 -7.38 -0.64
C GLY A 47 2.11 -7.11 -0.06
N ALA A 48 2.24 -6.12 0.83
CA ALA A 48 3.46 -5.83 1.57
C ALA A 48 3.80 -6.96 2.55
N HIS A 49 2.81 -7.46 3.30
CA HIS A 49 3.01 -8.58 4.23
C HIS A 49 3.41 -9.87 3.50
N ASP A 50 2.72 -10.21 2.40
CA ASP A 50 3.07 -11.34 1.53
C ASP A 50 4.51 -11.20 0.99
N PHE A 51 4.99 -9.96 0.76
CA PHE A 51 6.36 -9.68 0.32
C PHE A 51 7.39 -9.80 1.46
N ASP A 52 7.03 -9.41 2.68
CA ASP A 52 7.90 -9.59 3.85
C ASP A 52 8.17 -11.08 4.14
N GLU A 53 7.16 -11.94 3.95
CA GLU A 53 7.36 -13.40 4.00
C GLU A 53 8.37 -13.88 2.94
N LEU A 54 8.30 -13.32 1.72
CA LEU A 54 9.27 -13.62 0.67
C LEU A 54 10.68 -13.19 1.05
N LEU A 55 10.84 -12.01 1.67
CA LEU A 55 12.15 -11.55 2.17
C LEU A 55 12.72 -12.52 3.20
N GLN A 56 11.90 -13.01 4.13
CA GLN A 56 12.35 -14.02 5.12
C GLN A 56 12.81 -15.33 4.46
N ILE A 57 12.13 -15.76 3.39
CA ILE A 57 12.54 -16.95 2.62
C ILE A 57 13.88 -16.69 1.89
N MET A 58 14.04 -15.49 1.34
CA MET A 58 15.28 -15.08 0.67
C MET A 58 16.45 -14.99 1.67
N ASP A 59 16.23 -14.52 2.90
CA ASP A 59 17.26 -14.43 3.93
C ASP A 59 17.72 -15.80 4.44
N GLN A 60 16.82 -16.79 4.45
CA GLN A 60 17.15 -18.18 4.78
C GLN A 60 17.86 -18.93 3.66
N THR A 61 17.96 -18.31 2.48
CA THR A 61 18.59 -18.88 1.28
C THR A 61 19.86 -18.10 0.97
N ASP A 62 20.89 -18.76 0.45
CA ASP A 62 22.09 -18.06 -0.02
C ASP A 62 21.80 -17.38 -1.37
N VAL A 63 21.17 -16.21 -1.29
CA VAL A 63 20.72 -15.41 -2.43
C VAL A 63 21.81 -14.43 -2.85
N ASP A 64 22.07 -14.29 -4.15
CA ASP A 64 23.04 -13.29 -4.62
C ASP A 64 22.64 -11.88 -4.22
N GLU A 65 23.65 -11.05 -3.96
CA GLU A 65 23.49 -9.66 -3.52
C GLU A 65 22.62 -8.83 -4.47
N GLN A 66 22.67 -9.10 -5.77
CA GLN A 66 21.83 -8.41 -6.76
C GLN A 66 20.33 -8.64 -6.52
N TYR A 67 19.94 -9.85 -6.12
CA TYR A 67 18.55 -10.16 -5.81
C TYR A 67 18.13 -9.60 -4.46
N ARG A 68 19.02 -9.62 -3.45
CA ARG A 68 18.80 -8.91 -2.18
C ARG A 68 18.52 -7.44 -2.41
N GLN A 69 19.38 -6.76 -3.17
CA GLN A 69 19.21 -5.34 -3.45
C GLN A 69 17.91 -5.04 -4.21
N ALA A 70 17.53 -5.90 -5.17
CA ALA A 70 16.26 -5.78 -5.88
C ALA A 70 15.08 -5.93 -4.92
N ALA A 71 15.13 -6.90 -4.02
CA ALA A 71 14.07 -7.15 -3.05
C ALA A 71 13.93 -6.01 -2.04
N GLU A 72 15.03 -5.46 -1.52
CA GLU A 72 15.01 -4.26 -0.68
C GLU A 72 14.38 -3.05 -1.39
N ASN A 73 14.71 -2.85 -2.67
CA ASN A 73 14.12 -1.77 -3.44
C ASN A 73 12.60 -1.94 -3.58
N LEU A 74 12.13 -3.16 -3.81
CA LEU A 74 10.71 -3.48 -3.86
C LEU A 74 10.04 -3.28 -2.49
N ALA A 75 10.70 -3.66 -1.38
CA ALA A 75 10.20 -3.44 -0.02
C ALA A 75 9.95 -1.96 0.26
N ARG A 76 10.91 -1.10 -0.13
CA ARG A 76 10.76 0.36 -0.01
C ARG A 76 9.58 0.90 -0.81
N ILE A 77 9.31 0.34 -2.00
CA ILE A 77 8.18 0.75 -2.82
C ILE A 77 6.86 0.31 -2.16
N TRP A 78 6.78 -0.92 -1.66
CA TRP A 78 5.61 -1.39 -0.89
C TRP A 78 5.32 -0.48 0.29
N GLN A 79 6.32 -0.17 1.10
CA GLN A 79 6.16 0.69 2.26
C GLN A 79 5.70 2.10 1.87
N ARG A 80 6.23 2.64 0.78
CA ARG A 80 5.78 3.94 0.25
C ARG A 80 4.31 3.90 -0.18
N LEU A 81 3.89 2.86 -0.92
CA LEU A 81 2.49 2.71 -1.35
C LEU A 81 1.54 2.56 -0.16
N SER A 82 1.95 1.80 0.85
CA SER A 82 1.19 1.63 2.08
C SER A 82 1.01 2.97 2.79
N ASN A 83 2.10 3.72 2.98
CA ASN A 83 2.05 5.04 3.60
C ASN A 83 1.17 6.04 2.83
N GLU A 84 1.27 6.07 1.49
CA GLU A 84 0.44 6.95 0.66
C GLU A 84 -1.05 6.63 0.80
N ALA A 85 -1.40 5.34 0.84
CA ALA A 85 -2.78 4.90 1.05
C ALA A 85 -3.26 5.16 2.48
N GLU A 86 -2.44 4.93 3.51
CA GLU A 86 -2.78 5.21 4.91
C GLU A 86 -3.06 6.70 5.13
N VAL A 87 -2.17 7.56 4.63
CA VAL A 87 -2.31 9.03 4.73
C VAL A 87 -3.62 9.47 4.07
N LYS A 88 -3.96 8.91 2.91
CA LYS A 88 -5.21 9.24 2.23
C LYS A 88 -6.43 8.80 3.04
N VAL A 89 -6.48 7.56 3.51
CA VAL A 89 -7.58 7.05 4.35
C VAL A 89 -7.76 7.94 5.57
N ARG A 90 -6.68 8.23 6.29
CA ARG A 90 -6.71 9.11 7.47
C ARG A 90 -7.22 10.51 7.15
N SER A 91 -6.81 11.10 6.02
CA SER A 91 -7.29 12.42 5.60
C SER A 91 -8.81 12.44 5.33
N MET A 92 -9.35 11.33 4.82
CA MET A 92 -10.78 11.19 4.53
C MET A 92 -11.60 11.00 5.81
N ILE A 93 -11.10 10.23 6.78
CA ILE A 93 -11.73 10.07 8.10
C ILE A 93 -11.85 11.43 8.82
N VAL A 94 -10.78 12.23 8.83
CA VAL A 94 -10.80 13.56 9.48
C VAL A 94 -11.75 14.53 8.77
N SER A 95 -11.83 14.46 7.44
CA SER A 95 -12.72 15.34 6.66
C SER A 95 -14.20 15.01 6.89
N ASP A 96 -14.54 13.74 7.10
CA ASP A 96 -15.90 13.28 7.40
C ASP A 96 -16.38 13.78 8.77
N GLN A 97 -15.51 13.73 9.80
CA GLN A 97 -15.82 14.19 11.16
C GLN A 97 -15.97 15.71 11.32
N THR A 98 -15.38 16.49 10.41
CA THR A 98 -15.44 17.97 10.51
C THR A 98 -16.79 18.52 10.00
N SER A 99 -17.48 17.79 9.12
CA SER A 99 -18.77 18.24 8.57
C SER A 99 -19.94 18.06 9.55
N GLU A 100 -19.83 17.16 10.53
CA GLU A 100 -20.92 16.90 11.50
C GLU A 100 -20.99 17.93 12.65
N HIS A 101 -19.93 18.73 12.86
CA HIS A 101 -19.86 19.65 14.01
C HIS A 101 -20.25 21.11 13.72
N GLU A 102 -20.42 21.51 12.46
CA GLU A 102 -20.79 22.90 12.12
C GLU A 102 -22.30 23.18 12.15
N ASP A 103 -23.16 22.16 12.08
CA ASP A 103 -24.63 22.34 12.05
C ASP A 103 -25.27 22.57 13.44
N GLU A 104 -24.66 22.11 14.53
CA GLU A 104 -25.23 22.30 15.89
C GLU A 104 -25.00 23.71 16.47
N ALA A 105 -23.99 24.45 15.98
CA ALA A 105 -23.67 25.78 16.50
C ALA A 105 -24.62 26.89 16.00
N SER A 106 -25.26 26.70 14.84
CA SER A 106 -26.16 27.69 14.24
C SER A 106 -27.62 27.59 14.70
N GLN A 107 -28.03 26.53 15.41
CA GLN A 107 -29.41 26.37 15.91
C GLN A 107 -29.64 26.92 17.33
N ARG A 108 -28.63 27.53 17.96
CA ARG A 108 -28.72 28.10 19.32
C ARG A 108 -28.71 29.64 19.38
N GLN A 109 -29.11 30.33 18.31
CA GLN A 109 -29.36 31.78 18.32
C GLN A 109 -30.81 32.13 18.04
#